data_AF-A0A1F8G4U4-F1
#
_entry.id   AF-A0A1F8G4U4-F1
#
_cell.length_a   1.000
_cell.length_b   1.000
_cell.length_c   1.000
_cell.angle_alpha   90.00
_cell.angle_beta   90.00
_cell.angle_gamma   90.00
#
_symmetry.space_group_name_H-M   'P 1'
#
loop_
_entity.id
_entity.type
_entity.pdbx_description
1 polymer ?
#
loop_
_entity_poly.entity_id
_entity_poly.type
_entity_poly.pdbx_seq_one_letter_code
_entity_poly.pdbx_strand_id
1 'polypeptide(L)'
;MKKYLKLPPGVNPNKNNIFPVNLPYYLLTHSAHLADDKEQKWVVFWGVPFRQLPTIYADEKEFIRQANLCLDYVRRGCVGCKLFYKTHPNETDEQTSLDLTGFQILSQKEVAEFFVLKNFHKIRQVFSTYSSAAMTAYKLGLDAHIFLPLVEPSLTEQNRNGNREYYKHMPPEFFIDKFSASPKTNKLNIPQQPDAVLRENLLVLLKDRPAQTIWFILGDPGSLTSVILLARFIKELAPQAAIGLIIERHHRWQVMNLAEVKTFFDHMLVYPRWLPSLRPNKIWAQLKTAWALRRAPIAPNDIIFGFNYTAFVENCLLTYFPSNLKVAFVKKETLEFCYGSKEKAFFQNYFSRIGHRFYARVIQPILGLYPTVFLEDPVRVANFDRYLMPINDLYDQVYVY
;
A
#
# COMPACT_ATOMS: atom_id res chain seq x y z
N MET A 1 -20.89 24.83 -23.33
CA MET A 1 -21.13 23.37 -23.36
C MET A 1 -19.85 22.64 -22.92
N LYS A 2 -19.77 22.12 -21.69
CA LYS A 2 -18.60 21.33 -21.25
C LYS A 2 -18.57 20.02 -22.05
N LYS A 3 -17.52 19.79 -22.85
CA LYS A 3 -17.35 18.51 -23.58
C LYS A 3 -17.27 17.37 -22.57
N TYR A 4 -18.19 16.42 -22.67
CA TYR A 4 -18.19 15.21 -21.86
C TYR A 4 -16.95 14.37 -22.20
N LEU A 5 -16.17 13.97 -21.19
CA LEU A 5 -15.06 13.06 -21.38
C LEU A 5 -15.60 11.63 -21.49
N LYS A 6 -15.72 11.14 -22.72
CA LYS A 6 -16.09 9.74 -22.99
C LYS A 6 -14.81 8.89 -23.02
N LEU A 7 -14.60 8.10 -21.96
CA LEU A 7 -13.51 7.14 -21.91
C LEU A 7 -13.94 5.80 -22.52
N PRO A 8 -13.02 5.05 -23.15
CA PRO A 8 -13.28 3.67 -23.59
C PRO A 8 -13.57 2.74 -22.38
N PRO A 9 -14.17 1.56 -22.58
CA PRO A 9 -14.38 0.59 -21.49
C PRO A 9 -13.09 0.32 -20.69
N GLY A 10 -13.19 0.22 -19.36
CA GLY A 10 -12.04 -0.10 -18.51
C GLY A 10 -11.75 -1.60 -18.41
N VAL A 11 -12.73 -2.43 -18.73
CA VAL A 11 -12.64 -3.89 -18.72
C VAL A 11 -13.23 -4.41 -20.03
N ASN A 12 -12.57 -5.39 -20.63
CA ASN A 12 -13.04 -6.13 -21.78
C ASN A 12 -13.89 -7.32 -21.29
N PRO A 13 -15.22 -7.31 -21.49
CA PRO A 13 -16.11 -8.35 -20.96
C PRO A 13 -15.94 -9.70 -21.67
N ASN A 14 -15.25 -9.74 -22.81
CA ASN A 14 -15.03 -10.98 -23.56
C ASN A 14 -13.81 -11.78 -23.05
N LYS A 15 -13.09 -11.27 -22.06
CA LYS A 15 -11.92 -11.94 -21.46
C LYS A 15 -12.19 -12.30 -20.00
N ASN A 16 -12.00 -13.58 -19.69
CA ASN A 16 -12.20 -14.17 -18.37
C ASN A 16 -10.85 -14.36 -17.65
N ASN A 17 -10.12 -13.27 -17.43
CA ASN A 17 -8.80 -13.27 -16.80
C ASN A 17 -8.69 -12.26 -15.64
N ILE A 18 -9.82 -11.87 -15.05
CA ILE A 18 -9.88 -11.11 -13.81
C ILE A 18 -10.36 -12.05 -12.70
N PHE A 19 -9.54 -12.23 -11.67
CA PHE A 19 -9.77 -13.21 -10.60
C PHE A 19 -9.80 -12.50 -9.24
N PRO A 20 -10.91 -12.58 -8.48
CA PRO A 20 -10.90 -12.19 -7.07
C PRO A 20 -10.06 -13.21 -6.29
N VAL A 21 -9.10 -12.74 -5.49
CA VAL A 21 -8.21 -13.60 -4.72
C VAL A 21 -7.88 -12.99 -3.37
N ASN A 22 -7.55 -13.84 -2.41
CA ASN A 22 -6.90 -13.42 -1.17
C ASN A 22 -5.38 -13.49 -1.31
N LEU A 23 -4.68 -12.44 -0.89
CA LEU A 23 -3.23 -12.48 -0.77
C LEU A 23 -2.80 -13.50 0.30
N PRO A 24 -1.58 -14.07 0.21
CA PRO A 24 -1.10 -15.12 1.12
C PRO A 24 -0.70 -14.57 2.50
N TYR A 25 -1.58 -13.80 3.14
CA TYR A 25 -1.38 -13.27 4.49
C TYR A 25 -1.32 -14.36 5.57
N TYR A 26 -1.80 -15.58 5.27
CA TYR A 26 -1.63 -16.76 6.13
C TYR A 26 -0.16 -17.10 6.41
N LEU A 27 0.76 -16.66 5.54
CA LEU A 27 2.20 -16.81 5.76
C LEU A 27 2.73 -15.91 6.89
N LEU A 28 1.97 -14.91 7.34
CA LEU A 28 2.29 -14.15 8.56
C LEU A 28 2.03 -15.00 9.81
N THR A 29 0.97 -15.80 9.80
CA THR A 29 0.58 -16.62 10.96
C THR A 29 1.37 -17.91 11.05
N HIS A 30 1.78 -18.53 9.93
CA HIS A 30 2.62 -19.74 9.94
C HIS A 30 3.95 -19.54 10.70
N SER A 31 4.59 -18.39 10.51
CA SER A 31 5.79 -18.03 11.27
C SER A 31 5.50 -17.70 12.73
N ALA A 32 4.26 -17.31 13.06
CA ALA A 32 3.84 -16.97 14.43
C ALA A 32 3.38 -18.18 15.24
N HIS A 33 2.82 -19.21 14.60
CA HIS A 33 2.44 -20.47 15.26
C HIS A 33 3.65 -21.29 15.72
N LEU A 34 4.84 -21.01 15.18
CA LEU A 34 6.11 -21.55 15.66
C LEU A 34 6.67 -20.80 16.88
N ALA A 35 6.16 -19.60 17.17
CA ALA A 35 6.50 -18.85 18.37
C ALA A 35 5.53 -19.24 19.50
N ASP A 36 6.05 -19.52 20.70
CA ASP A 36 5.22 -19.80 21.87
C ASP A 36 4.33 -18.57 22.18
N ASP A 37 3.06 -18.76 22.56
CA ASP A 37 2.15 -17.66 22.97
C ASP A 37 2.78 -16.81 24.09
N LYS A 38 3.73 -17.38 24.84
CA LYS A 38 4.53 -16.67 25.84
C LYS A 38 5.48 -15.61 25.26
N GLU A 39 5.75 -15.61 23.95
CA GLU A 39 6.62 -14.64 23.27
C GLU A 39 5.86 -13.41 22.75
N GLN A 40 4.54 -13.51 22.52
CA GLN A 40 3.69 -12.39 22.10
C GLN A 40 3.40 -11.44 23.26
N LYS A 41 4.39 -10.61 23.59
CA LYS A 41 4.32 -9.64 24.70
C LYS A 41 4.34 -8.19 24.25
N TRP A 42 4.48 -7.90 22.96
CA TRP A 42 4.63 -6.52 22.51
C TRP A 42 3.27 -5.87 22.32
N VAL A 43 3.11 -4.69 22.91
CA VAL A 43 1.99 -3.79 22.63
C VAL A 43 2.56 -2.55 21.99
N VAL A 44 2.09 -2.23 20.78
CA VAL A 44 2.61 -1.11 20.00
C VAL A 44 1.58 -0.01 19.92
N PHE A 45 1.92 1.18 20.42
CA PHE A 45 1.17 2.40 20.23
C PHE A 45 1.72 3.16 19.03
N TRP A 46 0.90 3.35 17.99
CA TRP A 46 1.26 4.11 16.80
C TRP A 46 1.03 5.59 17.00
N GLY A 47 2.12 6.37 16.93
CA GLY A 47 2.09 7.83 17.00
C GLY A 47 1.36 8.45 15.79
N VAL A 48 0.91 9.68 15.99
CA VAL A 48 0.32 10.55 14.95
C VAL A 48 1.03 11.89 14.96
N PRO A 49 1.37 12.46 13.78
CA PRO A 49 2.17 13.68 13.68
C PRO A 49 1.27 14.92 13.86
N PHE A 50 0.98 15.29 15.10
CA PHE A 50 0.02 16.37 15.39
C PHE A 50 0.59 17.80 15.30
N ARG A 51 1.92 18.00 15.35
CA ARG A 51 2.50 19.35 15.23
C ARG A 51 2.66 19.80 13.78
N GLN A 52 2.86 18.86 12.86
CA GLN A 52 2.97 19.18 11.43
C GLN A 52 1.62 19.40 10.73
N LEU A 53 0.52 19.23 11.45
CA LEU A 53 -0.83 19.27 10.90
C LEU A 53 -1.71 20.27 11.67
N PRO A 54 -1.34 21.57 11.75
CA PRO A 54 -2.06 22.55 12.57
C PRO A 54 -3.50 22.81 12.10
N THR A 55 -3.85 22.45 10.86
CA THR A 55 -5.22 22.51 10.34
C THR A 55 -6.09 21.32 10.78
N ILE A 56 -5.53 20.36 11.52
CA ILE A 56 -6.23 19.15 11.97
C ILE A 56 -6.93 19.31 13.31
N TYR A 57 -6.39 20.16 14.20
CA TYR A 57 -6.88 20.26 15.58
C TYR A 57 -7.63 21.57 15.78
N ALA A 58 -8.80 21.46 16.39
CA ALA A 58 -9.48 22.61 16.95
C ALA A 58 -8.86 23.00 18.32
N ASP A 59 -8.31 22.01 19.03
CA ASP A 59 -7.63 22.21 20.32
C ASP A 59 -6.48 21.18 20.50
N GLU A 60 -5.24 21.63 20.26
CA GLU A 60 -4.05 20.80 20.40
C GLU A 60 -3.79 20.36 21.85
N LYS A 61 -4.07 21.24 22.84
CA LYS A 61 -3.82 20.91 24.25
C LYS A 61 -4.77 19.83 24.73
N GLU A 62 -6.03 19.93 24.35
CA GLU A 62 -7.02 18.88 24.64
C GLU A 62 -6.66 17.57 23.91
N PHE A 63 -6.20 17.64 22.66
CA PHE A 63 -5.71 16.46 21.95
C PHE A 63 -4.56 15.77 22.71
N ILE A 64 -3.54 16.52 23.13
CA ILE A 64 -2.41 15.99 23.92
C ILE A 64 -2.91 15.37 25.24
N ARG A 65 -3.82 16.05 25.93
CA ARG A 65 -4.41 15.54 27.19
C ARG A 65 -5.12 14.19 26.96
N GLN A 66 -5.93 14.08 25.91
CA GLN A 66 -6.62 12.84 25.57
C GLN A 66 -5.65 11.75 25.11
N ALA A 67 -4.63 12.08 24.33
CA ALA A 67 -3.59 11.14 23.91
C ALA A 67 -2.85 10.54 25.12
N ASN A 68 -2.54 11.33 26.15
CA ASN A 68 -1.95 10.84 27.39
C ASN A 68 -2.90 9.90 28.14
N LEU A 69 -4.21 10.20 28.21
CA LEU A 69 -5.18 9.27 28.78
C LEU A 69 -5.27 7.94 28.01
N CYS A 70 -5.10 7.98 26.69
CA CYS A 70 -5.01 6.77 25.87
C CYS A 70 -3.75 5.94 26.19
N LEU A 71 -2.61 6.59 26.39
CA LEU A 71 -1.37 5.92 26.81
C LEU A 71 -1.53 5.30 28.19
N ASP A 72 -2.13 6.01 29.16
CA ASP A 72 -2.44 5.52 30.50
C ASP A 72 -3.35 4.30 30.47
N TYR A 73 -4.37 4.33 29.62
CA TYR A 73 -5.25 3.21 29.39
C TYR A 73 -4.46 1.97 28.95
N VAL A 74 -3.54 2.12 28.00
CA VAL A 74 -2.70 1.01 27.52
C VAL A 74 -1.79 0.49 28.65
N ARG A 75 -1.17 1.39 29.43
CA ARG A 75 -0.32 1.00 30.57
C ARG A 75 -1.08 0.16 31.60
N ARG A 76 -2.30 0.57 31.97
CA ARG A 76 -3.14 -0.15 32.94
C ARG A 76 -3.69 -1.45 32.39
N GLY A 77 -4.10 -1.47 31.12
CA GLY A 77 -4.73 -2.64 30.49
C GLY A 77 -3.74 -3.71 30.03
N CYS A 78 -2.45 -3.36 29.87
CA CYS A 78 -1.44 -4.24 29.28
C CYS A 78 -0.29 -4.58 30.26
N VAL A 79 -0.59 -4.72 31.55
CA VAL A 79 0.41 -5.12 32.56
C VAL A 79 1.10 -6.42 32.15
N GLY A 80 2.43 -6.47 32.29
CA GLY A 80 3.27 -7.61 31.89
C GLY A 80 3.65 -7.65 30.41
N CYS A 81 3.15 -6.71 29.59
CA CYS A 81 3.58 -6.55 28.20
C CYS A 81 4.78 -5.61 28.10
N LYS A 82 5.56 -5.75 27.02
CA LYS A 82 6.55 -4.75 26.59
C LYS A 82 5.82 -3.69 25.77
N LEU A 83 5.80 -2.46 26.26
CA LEU A 83 5.09 -1.35 25.62
C LEU A 83 6.03 -0.59 24.70
N PHE A 84 5.62 -0.36 23.46
CA PHE A 84 6.38 0.38 22.47
C PHE A 84 5.58 1.56 21.94
N TYR A 85 6.21 2.72 21.85
CA TYR A 85 5.66 3.86 21.11
C TYR A 85 6.41 3.98 19.80
N LYS A 86 5.75 3.71 18.67
CA LYS A 86 6.35 3.84 17.35
C LYS A 86 5.96 5.20 16.75
N THR A 87 6.94 6.06 16.58
CA THR A 87 6.72 7.41 16.04
C THR A 87 6.24 7.34 14.60
N HIS A 88 5.44 8.33 14.20
CA HIS A 88 5.10 8.50 12.80
C HIS A 88 6.37 8.91 12.00
N PRO A 89 6.58 8.47 10.74
CA PRO A 89 7.78 8.85 9.98
C PRO A 89 7.98 10.36 9.79
N ASN A 90 6.86 11.11 9.81
CA ASN A 90 6.80 12.57 9.74
C ASN A 90 6.69 13.24 11.12
N GLU A 91 6.68 12.50 12.22
CA GLU A 91 6.76 13.07 13.56
C GLU A 91 8.08 13.84 13.69
N THR A 92 8.03 15.03 14.30
CA THR A 92 9.22 15.82 14.63
C THR A 92 9.64 15.53 16.06
N ASP A 93 8.78 15.92 16.99
CA ASP A 93 9.06 15.98 18.41
C ASP A 93 7.77 15.94 19.24
N GLU A 94 6.65 15.51 18.63
CA GLU A 94 5.37 15.28 19.30
C GLU A 94 5.50 14.40 20.54
N GLN A 95 6.35 13.36 20.48
CA GLN A 95 6.71 12.52 21.62
C GLN A 95 7.15 13.29 22.89
N THR A 96 7.65 14.53 22.76
CA THR A 96 8.06 15.37 23.91
C THR A 96 6.88 15.93 24.70
N SER A 97 5.69 15.96 24.10
CA SER A 97 4.45 16.39 24.74
C SER A 97 3.65 15.25 25.38
N LEU A 98 4.11 14.01 25.22
CA LEU A 98 3.38 12.82 25.67
C LEU A 98 4.03 12.20 26.91
N ASP A 99 3.22 11.67 27.82
CA ASP A 99 3.69 10.80 28.91
C ASP A 99 3.97 9.40 28.36
N LEU A 100 5.20 9.21 27.89
CA LEU A 100 5.70 7.93 27.39
C LEU A 100 6.34 7.07 28.49
N THR A 101 6.10 7.38 29.76
CA THR A 101 6.68 6.60 30.87
C THR A 101 6.29 5.12 30.76
N GLY A 102 7.29 4.24 30.72
CA GLY A 102 7.09 2.79 30.56
C GLY A 102 6.98 2.30 29.11
N PHE A 103 6.98 3.20 28.12
CA PHE A 103 7.09 2.85 26.71
C PHE A 103 8.54 2.92 26.23
N GLN A 104 8.97 1.92 25.45
CA GLN A 104 10.18 2.01 24.66
C GLN A 104 9.86 2.72 23.33
N ILE A 105 10.61 3.79 23.03
CA ILE A 105 10.41 4.56 21.79
C ILE A 105 11.10 3.85 20.62
N LEU A 106 10.35 3.60 19.55
CA LEU A 106 10.85 3.07 18.29
C LEU A 106 10.91 4.20 17.25
N SER A 107 12.10 4.72 17.00
CA SER A 107 12.37 5.82 16.06
C SER A 107 12.55 5.37 14.60
N GLN A 108 12.39 4.06 14.33
CA GLN A 108 12.49 3.49 12.99
C GLN A 108 11.40 4.10 12.10
N LYS A 109 11.81 4.77 11.01
CA LYS A 109 10.90 5.47 10.10
C LYS A 109 10.22 4.58 9.05
N GLU A 110 10.50 3.28 9.08
CA GLU A 110 9.89 2.34 8.14
C GLU A 110 8.36 2.35 8.21
N VAL A 111 7.74 2.01 7.08
CA VAL A 111 6.29 1.93 6.95
C VAL A 111 5.71 0.85 7.88
N ALA A 112 4.48 1.07 8.35
CA ALA A 112 3.83 0.21 9.33
C ALA A 112 3.69 -1.24 8.86
N GLU A 113 3.36 -1.45 7.58
CA GLU A 113 3.19 -2.77 6.98
C GLU A 113 4.47 -3.62 7.11
N PHE A 114 5.62 -3.01 6.87
CA PHE A 114 6.92 -3.69 6.91
C PHE A 114 7.37 -3.92 8.36
N PHE A 115 7.11 -2.96 9.26
CA PHE A 115 7.32 -3.16 10.69
C PHE A 115 6.52 -4.35 11.23
N VAL A 116 5.23 -4.43 10.87
CA VAL A 116 4.35 -5.53 11.27
C VAL A 116 4.85 -6.84 10.69
N LEU A 117 5.22 -6.90 9.40
CA LEU A 117 5.79 -8.11 8.79
C LEU A 117 6.96 -8.69 9.60
N LYS A 118 7.89 -7.84 10.04
CA LYS A 118 9.10 -8.28 10.78
C LYS A 118 8.82 -8.71 12.21
N ASN A 119 7.81 -8.11 12.84
CA ASN A 119 7.56 -8.26 14.26
C ASN A 119 6.22 -8.96 14.57
N PHE A 120 5.53 -9.50 13.56
CA PHE A 120 4.19 -10.07 13.68
C PHE A 120 4.07 -11.03 14.87
N HIS A 121 4.98 -12.01 14.96
CA HIS A 121 5.05 -13.02 16.02
C HIS A 121 5.35 -12.48 17.42
N LYS A 122 5.77 -11.21 17.57
CA LYS A 122 6.04 -10.56 18.87
C LYS A 122 4.88 -9.70 19.32
N ILE A 123 4.08 -9.20 18.38
CA ILE A 123 3.02 -8.22 18.63
C ILE A 123 1.77 -8.95 19.09
N ARG A 124 1.34 -8.64 20.31
CA ARG A 124 0.08 -9.11 20.87
C ARG A 124 -1.09 -8.28 20.34
N GLN A 125 -0.97 -6.96 20.40
CA GLN A 125 -2.01 -6.02 19.98
C GLN A 125 -1.42 -4.64 19.71
N VAL A 126 -2.12 -3.83 18.94
CA VAL A 126 -1.73 -2.45 18.64
C VAL A 126 -2.79 -1.44 19.03
N PHE A 127 -2.34 -0.23 19.34
CA PHE A 127 -3.19 0.91 19.67
C PHE A 127 -2.78 2.14 18.88
N SER A 128 -3.67 3.09 18.72
CA SER A 128 -3.35 4.45 18.29
C SER A 128 -4.45 5.40 18.73
N THR A 129 -4.19 6.70 18.78
CA THR A 129 -5.29 7.67 18.85
C THR A 129 -6.19 7.52 17.61
N TYR A 130 -5.62 7.56 16.40
CA TYR A 130 -6.37 7.36 15.14
C TYR A 130 -5.47 7.09 13.91
N SER A 131 -4.27 6.53 14.08
CA SER A 131 -3.36 6.24 12.96
C SER A 131 -3.88 5.11 12.05
N SER A 132 -3.72 5.29 10.74
CA SER A 132 -4.04 4.26 9.74
C SER A 132 -3.18 3.00 9.88
N ALA A 133 -2.03 3.10 10.55
CA ALA A 133 -1.19 1.95 10.90
C ALA A 133 -1.94 0.90 11.75
N ALA A 134 -2.90 1.32 12.59
CA ALA A 134 -3.74 0.40 13.34
C ALA A 134 -4.70 -0.37 12.42
N MET A 135 -5.28 0.29 11.41
CA MET A 135 -6.10 -0.40 10.40
C MET A 135 -5.26 -1.37 9.56
N THR A 136 -4.02 -1.00 9.23
CA THR A 136 -3.07 -1.91 8.58
C THR A 136 -2.84 -3.16 9.45
N ALA A 137 -2.56 -3.00 10.74
CA ALA A 137 -2.36 -4.13 11.65
C ALA A 137 -3.59 -5.04 11.74
N TYR A 138 -4.80 -4.45 11.84
CA TYR A 138 -6.07 -5.18 11.79
C TYR A 138 -6.17 -6.03 10.51
N LYS A 139 -5.93 -5.42 9.34
CA LYS A 139 -5.98 -6.09 8.03
C LYS A 139 -4.97 -7.23 7.91
N LEU A 140 -3.85 -7.14 8.64
CA LEU A 140 -2.82 -8.18 8.71
C LEU A 140 -3.11 -9.23 9.80
N GLY A 141 -4.23 -9.15 10.51
CA GLY A 141 -4.67 -10.18 11.46
C GLY A 141 -4.17 -10.00 12.89
N LEU A 142 -3.77 -8.78 13.28
CA LEU A 142 -3.49 -8.42 14.68
C LEU A 142 -4.72 -7.81 15.35
N ASP A 143 -4.83 -7.99 16.66
CA ASP A 143 -5.75 -7.17 17.46
C ASP A 143 -5.29 -5.71 17.41
N ALA A 144 -6.21 -4.80 17.08
CA ALA A 144 -5.88 -3.41 16.80
C ALA A 144 -7.00 -2.48 17.21
N HIS A 145 -6.66 -1.40 17.92
CA HIS A 145 -7.66 -0.47 18.43
C HIS A 145 -7.26 0.98 18.18
N ILE A 146 -8.28 1.83 17.98
CA ILE A 146 -8.11 3.28 17.95
C ILE A 146 -9.02 3.99 18.96
N PHE A 147 -8.53 5.11 19.49
CA PHE A 147 -9.27 5.98 20.42
C PHE A 147 -9.95 7.15 19.70
N LEU A 148 -10.25 7.02 18.40
CA LEU A 148 -10.81 8.10 17.58
C LEU A 148 -12.03 8.75 18.24
N PRO A 149 -13.04 8.02 18.77
CA PRO A 149 -14.20 8.64 19.41
C PRO A 149 -13.85 9.56 20.59
N LEU A 150 -12.77 9.26 21.32
CA LEU A 150 -12.32 10.03 22.48
C LEU A 150 -11.56 11.30 22.09
N VAL A 151 -10.85 11.27 20.96
CA VAL A 151 -10.06 12.41 20.47
C VAL A 151 -10.83 13.28 19.47
N GLU A 152 -11.88 12.76 18.83
CA GLU A 152 -12.71 13.48 17.86
C GLU A 152 -13.13 14.89 18.31
N PRO A 153 -13.54 15.13 19.57
CA PRO A 153 -13.93 16.48 20.02
C PRO A 153 -12.81 17.53 19.86
N SER A 154 -11.54 17.11 19.89
CA SER A 154 -10.38 18.00 19.70
C SER A 154 -9.99 18.23 18.24
N LEU A 155 -10.61 17.50 17.30
CA LEU A 155 -10.35 17.61 15.86
C LEU A 155 -11.26 18.67 15.21
N THR A 156 -10.79 19.27 14.13
CA THR A 156 -11.63 20.13 13.27
C THR A 156 -12.75 19.30 12.63
N GLU A 157 -13.87 19.94 12.30
CA GLU A 157 -15.03 19.26 11.69
C GLU A 157 -14.66 18.51 10.41
N GLN A 158 -13.83 19.13 9.55
CA GLN A 158 -13.33 18.50 8.34
C GLN A 158 -12.57 17.20 8.64
N ASN A 159 -11.73 17.18 9.67
CA ASN A 159 -10.97 15.99 10.04
C ASN A 159 -11.83 14.93 10.71
N ARG A 160 -12.82 15.31 11.53
CA ARG A 160 -13.80 14.34 12.05
C ARG A 160 -14.51 13.63 10.90
N ASN A 161 -15.05 14.39 9.95
CA ASN A 161 -15.78 13.84 8.81
C ASN A 161 -14.87 12.95 7.93
N GLY A 162 -13.63 13.39 7.68
CA GLY A 162 -12.65 12.60 6.92
C GLY A 162 -12.29 11.29 7.62
N ASN A 163 -12.02 11.30 8.93
CA ASN A 163 -11.67 10.10 9.68
C ASN A 163 -12.86 9.13 9.79
N ARG A 164 -14.07 9.62 10.03
CA ARG A 164 -15.29 8.78 10.06
C ARG A 164 -15.50 8.07 8.74
N GLU A 165 -15.36 8.78 7.62
CA GLU A 165 -15.44 8.18 6.29
C GLU A 165 -14.32 7.16 6.04
N TYR A 166 -13.09 7.48 6.47
CA TYR A 166 -11.93 6.60 6.30
C TYR A 166 -12.06 5.28 7.09
N TYR A 167 -12.63 5.31 8.29
CA TYR A 167 -12.79 4.15 9.17
C TYR A 167 -14.18 3.52 9.16
N LYS A 168 -15.11 3.96 8.30
CA LYS A 168 -16.54 3.55 8.31
C LYS A 168 -16.80 2.05 8.20
N HIS A 169 -15.84 1.29 7.65
CA HIS A 169 -15.96 -0.16 7.45
C HIS A 169 -15.22 -0.98 8.51
N MET A 170 -14.66 -0.34 9.53
CA MET A 170 -14.02 -1.03 10.65
C MET A 170 -15.08 -1.56 11.62
N PRO A 171 -14.87 -2.74 12.25
CA PRO A 171 -15.80 -3.28 13.22
C PRO A 171 -15.87 -2.39 14.48
N PRO A 172 -16.99 -2.36 15.22
CA PRO A 172 -17.13 -1.56 16.44
C PRO A 172 -16.02 -1.81 17.47
N GLU A 173 -15.53 -3.05 17.60
CA GLU A 173 -14.44 -3.44 18.50
C GLU A 173 -13.10 -2.79 18.15
N PHE A 174 -12.95 -2.25 16.94
CA PHE A 174 -11.80 -1.44 16.55
C PHE A 174 -11.74 -0.10 17.29
N PHE A 175 -12.87 0.39 17.82
CA PHE A 175 -12.96 1.69 18.48
C PHE A 175 -13.05 1.52 19.99
N ILE A 176 -12.19 2.23 20.73
CA ILE A 176 -12.33 2.41 22.17
C ILE A 176 -13.00 3.76 22.41
N ASP A 177 -14.22 3.71 22.92
CA ASP A 177 -15.08 4.89 23.14
C ASP A 177 -15.12 5.34 24.61
N LYS A 178 -14.53 4.56 25.53
CA LYS A 178 -14.44 4.87 26.96
C LYS A 178 -13.26 4.18 27.62
N PHE A 179 -12.59 4.88 28.54
CA PHE A 179 -11.41 4.35 29.25
C PHE A 179 -11.72 3.25 30.28
N SER A 180 -12.99 2.99 30.58
CA SER A 180 -13.42 1.90 31.47
C SER A 180 -13.63 0.56 30.75
N ALA A 181 -13.70 0.55 29.42
CA ALA A 181 -13.87 -0.68 28.64
C ALA A 181 -12.54 -1.45 28.55
N SER A 182 -12.56 -2.78 28.56
CA SER A 182 -11.40 -3.58 28.16
C SER A 182 -11.35 -3.69 26.63
N PRO A 183 -10.14 -3.75 26.02
CA PRO A 183 -10.03 -3.97 24.58
C PRO A 183 -10.55 -5.37 24.26
N LYS A 184 -11.44 -5.47 23.26
CA LYS A 184 -12.01 -6.74 22.81
C LYS A 184 -11.19 -7.27 21.65
N THR A 185 -10.91 -8.57 21.61
CA THR A 185 -10.30 -9.19 20.42
C THR A 185 -11.10 -8.86 19.18
N ASN A 186 -10.41 -8.38 18.16
CA ASN A 186 -10.99 -7.97 16.88
C ASN A 186 -10.14 -8.37 15.69
N LYS A 187 -9.05 -9.12 15.87
CA LYS A 187 -8.18 -9.56 14.78
C LYS A 187 -8.99 -10.14 13.62
N LEU A 188 -8.65 -9.71 12.41
CA LEU A 188 -9.27 -10.24 11.20
C LEU A 188 -8.96 -11.74 11.07
N ASN A 189 -9.98 -12.55 10.81
CA ASN A 189 -9.79 -13.97 10.56
C ASN A 189 -9.12 -14.19 9.20
N ILE A 190 -7.80 -14.40 9.22
CA ILE A 190 -7.03 -14.72 8.01
C ILE A 190 -7.22 -16.22 7.70
N PRO A 191 -7.58 -16.58 6.45
CA PRO A 191 -7.63 -17.97 6.02
C PRO A 191 -6.33 -18.71 6.36
N GLN A 192 -6.41 -19.94 6.86
CA GLN A 192 -5.21 -20.73 7.23
C GLN A 192 -4.61 -21.49 6.04
N GLN A 193 -5.22 -21.38 4.86
CA GLN A 193 -4.82 -22.08 3.65
C GLN A 193 -4.69 -21.07 2.51
N PRO A 194 -3.83 -21.35 1.51
CA PRO A 194 -3.73 -20.50 0.34
C PRO A 194 -5.06 -20.41 -0.41
N ASP A 195 -5.31 -19.25 -1.01
CA ASP A 195 -6.43 -19.06 -1.94
C ASP A 195 -6.31 -20.03 -3.12
N ALA A 196 -7.36 -20.84 -3.34
CA ALA A 196 -7.33 -21.91 -4.33
C ALA A 196 -7.16 -21.38 -5.76
N VAL A 197 -7.87 -20.29 -6.10
CA VAL A 197 -7.81 -19.68 -7.44
C VAL A 197 -6.41 -19.12 -7.70
N LEU A 198 -5.86 -18.39 -6.73
CA LEU A 198 -4.49 -17.88 -6.85
C LEU A 198 -3.48 -19.02 -7.00
N ARG A 199 -3.59 -20.06 -6.16
CA ARG A 199 -2.68 -21.21 -6.17
C ARG A 199 -2.71 -21.95 -7.50
N GLU A 200 -3.89 -22.32 -7.98
CA GLU A 200 -4.06 -23.10 -9.21
C GLU A 200 -3.56 -22.31 -10.42
N ASN A 201 -3.95 -21.04 -10.52
CA ASN A 201 -3.50 -20.20 -11.62
C ASN A 201 -1.98 -19.98 -11.59
N LEU A 202 -1.38 -19.73 -10.43
CA LEU A 202 0.07 -19.61 -10.31
C LEU A 202 0.78 -20.92 -10.67
N LEU A 203 0.29 -22.08 -10.22
CA LEU A 203 0.86 -23.37 -10.62
C LEU A 203 0.87 -23.54 -12.14
N VAL A 204 -0.21 -23.17 -12.83
CA VAL A 204 -0.27 -23.19 -14.30
C VAL A 204 0.71 -22.19 -14.92
N LEU A 205 0.78 -20.96 -14.40
CA LEU A 205 1.69 -19.93 -14.92
C LEU A 205 3.17 -20.28 -14.75
N LEU A 206 3.50 -20.99 -13.67
CA LEU A 206 4.87 -21.36 -13.30
C LEU A 206 5.30 -22.70 -13.91
N LYS A 207 4.35 -23.49 -14.44
CA LYS A 207 4.60 -24.78 -15.07
C LYS A 207 5.46 -24.64 -16.33
N ASP A 208 6.36 -25.59 -16.55
CA ASP A 208 7.16 -25.74 -17.78
C ASP A 208 8.09 -24.56 -18.12
N ARG A 209 8.45 -23.73 -17.13
CA ARG A 209 9.36 -22.58 -17.29
C ARG A 209 10.58 -22.68 -16.38
N PRO A 210 11.55 -23.55 -16.69
CA PRO A 210 12.79 -23.63 -15.91
C PRO A 210 13.60 -22.34 -16.06
N ALA A 211 14.12 -21.82 -14.95
CA ALA A 211 15.02 -20.66 -14.86
C ALA A 211 14.44 -19.28 -15.25
N GLN A 212 13.20 -18.99 -14.87
CA GLN A 212 12.61 -17.65 -15.01
C GLN A 212 12.83 -16.78 -13.75
N THR A 213 12.96 -15.47 -13.96
CA THR A 213 12.82 -14.48 -12.89
C THR A 213 11.40 -13.93 -12.88
N ILE A 214 10.83 -13.82 -11.68
CA ILE A 214 9.53 -13.18 -11.47
C ILE A 214 9.79 -11.79 -10.90
N TRP A 215 9.55 -10.77 -11.73
CA TRP A 215 9.83 -9.37 -11.42
C TRP A 215 8.59 -8.68 -10.86
N PHE A 216 8.62 -8.33 -9.58
CA PHE A 216 7.63 -7.48 -8.94
C PHE A 216 7.95 -6.01 -9.15
N ILE A 217 7.00 -5.22 -9.65
CA ILE A 217 7.17 -3.76 -9.82
C ILE A 217 6.43 -3.05 -8.70
N LEU A 218 7.16 -2.31 -7.87
CA LEU A 218 6.63 -1.69 -6.66
C LEU A 218 7.05 -0.23 -6.52
N GLY A 219 6.07 0.65 -6.35
CA GLY A 219 6.22 2.09 -6.32
C GLY A 219 5.92 2.63 -4.94
N ASP A 220 4.90 2.11 -4.26
CA ASP A 220 4.62 2.45 -2.86
C ASP A 220 5.15 1.37 -1.91
N PRO A 221 6.02 1.71 -0.93
CA PRO A 221 6.51 0.73 0.03
C PRO A 221 5.41 0.15 0.93
N GLY A 222 4.22 0.76 1.02
CA GLY A 222 3.08 0.21 1.73
C GLY A 222 2.58 -1.13 1.17
N SER A 223 2.82 -1.44 -0.11
CA SER A 223 2.49 -2.76 -0.68
C SER A 223 3.66 -3.76 -0.59
N LEU A 224 4.79 -3.40 0.04
CA LEU A 224 5.96 -4.27 0.14
C LEU A 224 5.66 -5.57 0.89
N THR A 225 4.86 -5.51 1.97
CA THR A 225 4.49 -6.71 2.72
C THR A 225 3.74 -7.71 1.85
N SER A 226 2.78 -7.24 1.04
CA SER A 226 2.06 -8.09 0.08
C SER A 226 3.01 -8.74 -0.93
N VAL A 227 3.95 -7.97 -1.48
CA VAL A 227 4.96 -8.46 -2.44
C VAL A 227 5.87 -9.51 -1.81
N ILE A 228 6.37 -9.30 -0.59
CA ILE A 228 7.23 -10.27 0.10
C ILE A 228 6.47 -11.57 0.38
N LEU A 229 5.22 -11.50 0.81
CA LEU A 229 4.43 -12.70 1.09
C LEU A 229 4.09 -13.46 -0.20
N LEU A 230 3.80 -12.76 -1.30
CA LEU A 230 3.64 -13.39 -2.61
C LEU A 230 4.94 -14.01 -3.10
N ALA A 231 6.08 -13.35 -2.94
CA ALA A 231 7.38 -13.91 -3.28
C ALA A 231 7.66 -15.21 -2.53
N ARG A 232 7.38 -15.25 -1.22
CA ARG A 232 7.49 -16.47 -0.40
C ARG A 232 6.55 -17.57 -0.91
N PHE A 233 5.28 -17.24 -1.13
CA PHE A 233 4.31 -18.19 -1.65
C PHE A 233 4.72 -18.78 -3.01
N ILE A 234 5.24 -17.93 -3.91
CA ILE A 234 5.76 -18.39 -5.19
C ILE A 234 6.98 -19.31 -5.02
N LYS A 235 7.89 -19.01 -4.09
CA LYS A 235 9.03 -19.89 -3.79
C LYS A 235 8.57 -21.25 -3.23
N GLU A 236 7.44 -21.32 -2.50
CA GLU A 236 6.84 -22.59 -2.07
C GLU A 236 6.32 -23.40 -3.27
N LEU A 237 5.75 -22.74 -4.28
CA LEU A 237 5.22 -23.39 -5.49
C LEU A 237 6.29 -23.74 -6.52
N ALA A 238 7.33 -22.91 -6.65
CA ALA A 238 8.41 -23.04 -7.62
C ALA A 238 9.76 -22.62 -7.00
N PRO A 239 10.40 -23.50 -6.20
CA PRO A 239 11.63 -23.18 -5.46
C PRO A 239 12.80 -22.68 -6.33
N GLN A 240 12.86 -23.14 -7.58
CA GLN A 240 13.88 -22.79 -8.56
C GLN A 240 13.70 -21.40 -9.21
N ALA A 241 12.53 -20.77 -9.09
CA ALA A 241 12.28 -19.47 -9.72
C ALA A 241 13.05 -18.37 -8.98
N ALA A 242 13.74 -17.49 -9.71
CA ALA A 242 14.36 -16.31 -9.10
C ALA A 242 13.29 -15.24 -8.86
N ILE A 243 13.42 -14.47 -7.79
CA ILE A 243 12.51 -13.38 -7.45
C ILE A 243 13.24 -12.04 -7.56
N GLY A 244 12.74 -11.18 -8.44
CA GLY A 244 13.23 -9.83 -8.62
C GLY A 244 12.27 -8.77 -8.10
N LEU A 245 12.80 -7.68 -7.54
CA LEU A 245 12.05 -6.47 -7.19
C LEU A 245 12.53 -5.28 -8.01
N ILE A 246 11.61 -4.58 -8.67
CA ILE A 246 11.84 -3.32 -9.37
C ILE A 246 11.15 -2.21 -8.58
N ILE A 247 11.94 -1.34 -7.98
CA ILE A 247 11.45 -0.22 -7.18
C ILE A 247 11.31 1.03 -8.04
N GLU A 248 10.11 1.61 -8.09
CA GLU A 248 9.88 2.98 -8.55
C GLU A 248 10.04 3.96 -7.36
N ARG A 249 11.28 4.42 -7.15
CA ARG A 249 11.70 5.15 -5.97
C ARG A 249 11.13 6.57 -5.94
N HIS A 250 10.42 6.89 -4.86
CA HIS A 250 9.98 8.24 -4.49
C HIS A 250 10.23 8.52 -3.01
N HIS A 251 9.78 9.68 -2.50
CA HIS A 251 10.08 10.13 -1.13
C HIS A 251 9.71 9.11 -0.02
N ARG A 252 8.63 8.32 -0.16
CA ARG A 252 8.27 7.30 0.84
C ARG A 252 9.29 6.17 0.95
N TRP A 253 10.10 5.92 -0.09
CA TRP A 253 11.20 4.95 -0.02
C TRP A 253 12.43 5.49 0.74
N GLN A 254 12.51 6.80 1.01
CA GLN A 254 13.65 7.37 1.74
C GLN A 254 13.69 6.92 3.20
N VAL A 255 12.55 6.52 3.76
CA VAL A 255 12.44 6.02 5.14
C VAL A 255 12.66 4.51 5.26
N MET A 256 12.84 3.81 4.14
CA MET A 256 13.06 2.37 4.08
C MET A 256 14.56 2.04 4.03
N ASN A 257 14.98 1.01 4.75
CA ASN A 257 16.32 0.45 4.60
C ASN A 257 16.38 -0.49 3.39
N LEU A 258 16.85 0.00 2.25
CA LEU A 258 16.91 -0.80 1.02
C LEU A 258 17.84 -2.01 1.12
N ALA A 259 18.86 -1.98 2.00
CA ALA A 259 19.72 -3.15 2.21
C ALA A 259 18.95 -4.28 2.91
N GLU A 260 18.10 -3.94 3.88
CA GLU A 260 17.20 -4.89 4.53
C GLU A 260 16.14 -5.42 3.54
N VAL A 261 15.53 -4.53 2.74
CA VAL A 261 14.57 -4.95 1.70
C VAL A 261 15.20 -5.92 0.69
N LYS A 262 16.45 -5.69 0.30
CA LYS A 262 17.18 -6.57 -0.64
C LYS A 262 17.27 -8.02 -0.15
N THR A 263 17.26 -8.27 1.17
CA THR A 263 17.37 -9.63 1.72
C THR A 263 16.20 -10.55 1.37
N PHE A 264 15.08 -10.01 0.91
CA PHE A 264 13.88 -10.77 0.53
C PHE A 264 13.83 -11.15 -0.95
N PHE A 265 14.81 -10.70 -1.77
CA PHE A 265 14.77 -10.84 -3.23
C PHE A 265 16.14 -11.24 -3.78
N ASP A 266 16.15 -12.10 -4.80
CA ASP A 266 17.37 -12.53 -5.50
C ASP A 266 17.97 -11.37 -6.31
N HIS A 267 17.11 -10.51 -6.87
CA HIS A 267 17.48 -9.33 -7.64
C HIS A 267 16.73 -8.09 -7.18
N MET A 268 17.38 -6.93 -7.23
CA MET A 268 16.73 -5.65 -6.95
C MET A 268 17.23 -4.56 -7.89
N LEU A 269 16.29 -3.94 -8.61
CA LEU A 269 16.53 -2.80 -9.49
C LEU A 269 15.80 -1.58 -8.93
N VAL A 270 16.39 -0.39 -9.07
CA VAL A 270 15.82 0.85 -8.53
C VAL A 270 15.83 1.92 -9.60
N TYR A 271 14.66 2.44 -9.92
CA TYR A 271 14.46 3.51 -10.89
C TYR A 271 13.75 4.68 -10.23
N PRO A 272 14.04 5.94 -10.64
CA PRO A 272 13.33 7.09 -10.11
C PRO A 272 11.87 7.13 -10.58
N ARG A 273 10.98 7.58 -9.68
CA ARG A 273 9.60 7.94 -10.04
C ARG A 273 9.57 9.20 -10.89
N TRP A 274 8.86 9.15 -12.01
CA TRP A 274 8.65 10.31 -12.88
C TRP A 274 7.19 10.72 -12.94
N LEU A 275 6.92 11.96 -12.53
CA LEU A 275 5.63 12.61 -12.76
C LEU A 275 5.68 13.41 -14.07
N PRO A 276 4.57 13.48 -14.82
CA PRO A 276 4.46 14.32 -16.01
C PRO A 276 4.92 15.76 -15.76
N SER A 277 5.76 16.26 -16.66
CA SER A 277 6.46 17.54 -16.50
C SER A 277 6.72 18.20 -17.85
N LEU A 278 6.70 19.54 -17.88
CA LEU A 278 7.15 20.35 -19.03
C LEU A 278 8.61 20.80 -18.91
N ARG A 279 9.26 20.57 -17.76
CA ARG A 279 10.65 21.00 -17.53
C ARG A 279 11.59 20.15 -18.41
N PRO A 280 12.41 20.75 -19.29
CA PRO A 280 13.26 20.00 -20.23
C PRO A 280 14.21 19.01 -19.56
N ASN A 281 14.83 19.40 -18.45
CA ASN A 281 15.72 18.53 -17.68
C ASN A 281 15.01 17.28 -17.11
N LYS A 282 13.76 17.43 -16.64
CA LYS A 282 12.94 16.30 -16.16
C LYS A 282 12.51 15.39 -17.30
N ILE A 283 12.14 15.95 -18.44
CA ILE A 283 11.81 15.18 -19.65
C ILE A 283 13.03 14.37 -20.09
N TRP A 284 14.21 15.00 -20.19
CA TRP A 284 15.45 14.32 -20.57
C TRP A 284 15.82 13.18 -19.61
N ALA A 285 15.71 13.42 -18.29
CA ALA A 285 15.97 12.39 -17.29
C ALA A 285 14.96 11.23 -17.35
N GLN A 286 13.71 11.53 -17.68
CA GLN A 286 12.68 10.52 -17.93
C GLN A 286 13.00 9.67 -19.17
N LEU A 287 13.42 10.29 -20.28
CA LEU A 287 13.85 9.57 -21.49
C LEU A 287 15.05 8.66 -21.21
N LYS A 288 16.04 9.13 -20.45
CA LYS A 288 17.17 8.32 -19.99
C LYS A 288 16.71 7.11 -19.17
N THR A 289 15.72 7.31 -18.29
CA THR A 289 15.15 6.22 -17.49
C THR A 289 14.41 5.21 -18.36
N ALA A 290 13.62 5.65 -19.34
CA ALA A 290 12.95 4.77 -20.30
C ALA A 290 13.96 3.91 -21.06
N TRP A 291 15.07 4.51 -21.53
CA TRP A 291 16.11 3.79 -22.24
C TRP A 291 16.84 2.78 -21.36
N ALA A 292 17.09 3.13 -20.09
CA ALA A 292 17.64 2.19 -19.11
C ALA A 292 16.67 1.01 -18.83
N LEU A 293 15.37 1.28 -18.73
CA LEU A 293 14.34 0.25 -18.56
C LEU A 293 14.23 -0.68 -19.77
N ARG A 294 14.35 -0.14 -20.99
CA ARG A 294 14.39 -0.93 -22.22
C ARG A 294 15.56 -1.93 -22.24
N ARG A 295 16.61 -1.67 -21.46
CA ARG A 295 17.81 -2.51 -21.32
C ARG A 295 17.88 -3.20 -19.96
N ALA A 296 16.78 -3.22 -19.21
CA ALA A 296 16.73 -3.95 -17.94
C ALA A 296 17.04 -5.44 -18.20
N PRO A 297 17.71 -6.14 -17.26
CA PRO A 297 18.09 -7.54 -17.40
C PRO A 297 16.87 -8.46 -17.21
N ILE A 298 15.84 -8.28 -18.03
CA ILE A 298 14.60 -9.07 -18.04
C ILE A 298 14.65 -9.95 -19.28
N ALA A 299 14.67 -11.26 -19.06
CA ALA A 299 14.73 -12.25 -20.13
C ALA A 299 13.33 -12.45 -20.76
N PRO A 300 13.21 -12.90 -22.02
CA PRO A 300 11.92 -13.05 -22.70
C PRO A 300 10.92 -14.01 -22.01
N ASN A 301 11.43 -14.96 -21.22
CA ASN A 301 10.67 -15.95 -20.45
C ASN A 301 10.40 -15.53 -19.00
N ASP A 302 10.90 -14.38 -18.57
CA ASP A 302 10.58 -13.81 -17.25
C ASP A 302 9.10 -13.41 -17.15
N ILE A 303 8.62 -13.27 -15.92
CA ILE A 303 7.24 -12.85 -15.66
C ILE A 303 7.24 -11.49 -14.96
N ILE A 304 6.34 -10.59 -15.37
CA ILE A 304 6.22 -9.23 -14.84
C ILE A 304 4.95 -9.12 -14.00
N PHE A 305 5.11 -8.88 -12.69
CA PHE A 305 4.03 -8.68 -11.72
C PHE A 305 3.92 -7.19 -11.36
N GLY A 306 2.83 -6.54 -11.78
CA GLY A 306 2.57 -5.12 -11.56
C GLY A 306 1.73 -4.84 -10.31
N PHE A 307 2.12 -3.81 -9.53
CA PHE A 307 1.40 -3.31 -8.35
C PHE A 307 1.12 -1.79 -8.41
N ASN A 308 1.60 -1.07 -9.42
CA ASN A 308 1.57 0.40 -9.46
C ASN A 308 0.74 0.96 -10.62
N TYR A 309 -0.28 0.22 -11.04
CA TYR A 309 -1.24 0.53 -12.09
C TYR A 309 -1.05 1.94 -12.72
N THR A 310 -0.48 2.00 -13.94
CA THR A 310 -0.14 3.21 -14.74
C THR A 310 1.13 3.99 -14.42
N ALA A 311 1.87 3.62 -13.38
CA ALA A 311 3.14 4.28 -13.07
C ALA A 311 4.14 4.15 -14.23
N PHE A 312 5.05 5.13 -14.33
CA PHE A 312 5.91 5.27 -15.50
C PHE A 312 6.83 4.07 -15.71
N VAL A 313 7.40 3.55 -14.62
CA VAL A 313 8.31 2.39 -14.69
C VAL A 313 7.53 1.16 -15.16
N GLU A 314 6.35 0.92 -14.58
CA GLU A 314 5.48 -0.20 -14.96
C GLU A 314 5.07 -0.09 -16.44
N ASN A 315 4.59 1.07 -16.90
CA ASN A 315 4.21 1.27 -18.29
C ASN A 315 5.37 1.01 -19.27
N CYS A 316 6.58 1.50 -18.96
CA CYS A 316 7.77 1.18 -19.76
C CYS A 316 8.01 -0.33 -19.86
N LEU A 317 7.93 -1.05 -18.74
CA LEU A 317 8.20 -2.48 -18.72
C LEU A 317 7.13 -3.28 -19.48
N LEU A 318 5.85 -2.95 -19.32
CA LEU A 318 4.77 -3.59 -20.08
C LEU A 318 4.93 -3.36 -21.59
N THR A 319 5.41 -2.18 -22.00
CA THR A 319 5.63 -1.82 -23.40
C THR A 319 6.88 -2.46 -23.98
N TYR A 320 8.01 -2.43 -23.27
CA TYR A 320 9.32 -2.85 -23.81
C TYR A 320 9.54 -4.36 -23.77
N PHE A 321 8.76 -5.08 -22.96
CA PHE A 321 8.81 -6.54 -22.82
C PHE A 321 7.47 -7.16 -23.22
N PRO A 322 7.02 -7.00 -24.48
CA PRO A 322 5.67 -7.39 -24.90
C PRO A 322 5.45 -8.91 -24.92
N SER A 323 6.50 -9.71 -25.09
CA SER A 323 6.44 -11.18 -25.08
C SER A 323 6.35 -11.80 -23.68
N ASN A 324 6.74 -11.04 -22.65
CA ASN A 324 6.72 -11.53 -21.28
C ASN A 324 5.27 -11.66 -20.80
N LEU A 325 5.03 -12.65 -19.94
CA LEU A 325 3.76 -12.79 -19.24
C LEU A 325 3.61 -11.63 -18.26
N LYS A 326 2.45 -10.98 -18.25
CA LYS A 326 2.13 -9.80 -17.44
C LYS A 326 0.97 -10.13 -16.51
N VAL A 327 1.19 -9.99 -15.22
CA VAL A 327 0.17 -10.20 -14.19
C VAL A 327 0.01 -8.91 -13.39
N ALA A 328 -1.23 -8.47 -13.18
CA ALA A 328 -1.52 -7.33 -12.31
C ALA A 328 -2.08 -7.81 -10.97
N PHE A 329 -1.67 -7.16 -9.90
CA PHE A 329 -2.34 -7.21 -8.61
C PHE A 329 -2.95 -5.83 -8.32
N VAL A 330 -4.28 -5.77 -8.23
CA VAL A 330 -5.02 -4.51 -8.10
C VAL A 330 -5.98 -4.61 -6.93
N LYS A 331 -6.02 -3.59 -6.08
CA LYS A 331 -7.03 -3.52 -5.03
C LYS A 331 -8.43 -3.41 -5.63
N LYS A 332 -9.41 -4.07 -5.03
CA LYS A 332 -10.81 -3.99 -5.49
C LYS A 332 -11.28 -2.55 -5.66
N GLU A 333 -11.02 -1.67 -4.70
CA GLU A 333 -11.44 -0.27 -4.74
C GLU A 333 -10.77 0.48 -5.89
N THR A 334 -9.49 0.19 -6.18
CA THR A 334 -8.77 0.77 -7.32
C THR A 334 -9.37 0.32 -8.64
N LEU A 335 -9.72 -0.97 -8.78
CA LEU A 335 -10.35 -1.47 -10.01
C LEU A 335 -11.72 -0.82 -10.23
N GLU A 336 -12.56 -0.79 -9.21
CA GLU A 336 -13.89 -0.18 -9.26
C GLU A 336 -13.81 1.32 -9.54
N PHE A 337 -12.90 2.04 -8.87
CA PHE A 337 -12.71 3.47 -9.04
C PHE A 337 -12.09 3.82 -10.40
N CYS A 338 -11.00 3.17 -10.82
CA CYS A 338 -10.28 3.57 -12.04
C CYS A 338 -10.87 2.96 -13.32
N TYR A 339 -11.36 1.71 -13.27
CA TYR A 339 -11.79 0.94 -14.45
C TYR A 339 -13.29 0.60 -14.48
N GLY A 340 -13.99 0.70 -13.34
CA GLY A 340 -15.44 0.51 -13.28
C GLY A 340 -16.22 1.59 -14.03
N SER A 341 -17.50 1.30 -14.32
CA SER A 341 -18.43 2.24 -14.96
C SER A 341 -18.51 3.57 -14.20
N LYS A 342 -18.62 4.68 -14.94
CA LYS A 342 -18.74 6.03 -14.37
C LYS A 342 -19.96 6.74 -14.91
N GLU A 343 -20.69 7.36 -13.99
CA GLU A 343 -21.80 8.23 -14.36
C GLU A 343 -21.31 9.44 -15.14
N LYS A 344 -22.19 10.04 -15.94
CA LYS A 344 -21.83 11.18 -16.78
C LYS A 344 -21.32 12.38 -15.98
N ALA A 345 -21.80 12.55 -14.75
CA ALA A 345 -21.42 13.66 -13.88
C ALA A 345 -20.06 13.48 -13.21
N PHE A 346 -19.53 12.25 -13.13
CA PHE A 346 -18.35 11.93 -12.32
C PHE A 346 -17.13 12.81 -12.64
N PHE A 347 -16.82 13.03 -13.93
CA PHE A 347 -15.65 13.80 -14.34
C PHE A 347 -15.88 15.32 -14.44
N GLN A 348 -17.05 15.85 -14.06
CA GLN A 348 -17.38 17.26 -14.29
C GLN A 348 -16.47 18.24 -13.52
N ASN A 349 -15.95 17.80 -12.39
CA ASN A 349 -15.08 18.59 -11.50
C ASN A 349 -13.61 18.24 -11.67
N TYR A 350 -13.29 17.13 -12.35
CA TYR A 350 -11.93 16.69 -12.59
C TYR A 350 -11.25 17.52 -13.67
N PHE A 351 -9.93 17.72 -13.55
CA PHE A 351 -9.16 18.46 -14.54
C PHE A 351 -7.80 17.82 -14.83
N SER A 352 -7.22 18.09 -15.99
CA SER A 352 -5.86 17.65 -16.33
C SER A 352 -4.93 18.84 -16.46
N ARG A 353 -3.83 18.84 -15.70
CA ARG A 353 -2.76 19.83 -15.87
C ARG A 353 -2.14 19.75 -17.26
N ILE A 354 -1.59 20.86 -17.72
CA ILE A 354 -0.93 20.94 -19.03
C ILE A 354 0.24 19.97 -19.17
N GLY A 355 1.01 19.72 -18.09
CA GLY A 355 2.09 18.75 -18.08
C GLY A 355 1.62 17.33 -18.36
N HIS A 356 0.48 16.92 -17.80
CA HIS A 356 -0.13 15.61 -18.10
C HIS A 356 -0.63 15.52 -19.55
N ARG A 357 -1.25 16.59 -20.08
CA ARG A 357 -1.69 16.63 -21.48
C ARG A 357 -0.52 16.54 -22.46
N PHE A 358 0.56 17.28 -22.21
CA PHE A 358 1.78 17.20 -23.00
C PHE A 358 2.39 15.80 -22.93
N TYR A 359 2.48 15.24 -21.73
CA TYR A 359 3.03 13.90 -21.53
C TYR A 359 2.27 12.83 -22.31
N ALA A 360 0.93 12.83 -22.21
CA ALA A 360 0.08 11.86 -22.91
C ALA A 360 0.10 12.03 -24.45
N ARG A 361 0.25 13.26 -24.96
CA ARG A 361 0.22 13.54 -26.40
C ARG A 361 1.57 13.51 -27.09
N VAL A 362 2.66 13.68 -26.35
CA VAL A 362 4.00 13.84 -26.91
C VAL A 362 4.93 12.76 -26.38
N ILE A 363 5.11 12.68 -25.06
CA ILE A 363 6.12 11.78 -24.47
C ILE A 363 5.72 10.31 -24.57
N GLN A 364 4.47 9.96 -24.26
CA GLN A 364 3.99 8.57 -24.38
C GLN A 364 4.12 8.04 -25.82
N PRO A 365 3.64 8.74 -26.86
CA PRO A 365 3.84 8.31 -28.24
C PRO A 365 5.31 8.19 -28.66
N ILE A 366 6.16 9.16 -28.30
CA ILE A 366 7.60 9.10 -28.63
C ILE A 366 8.26 7.86 -28.02
N LEU A 367 7.89 7.52 -26.79
CA LEU A 367 8.42 6.37 -26.07
C LEU A 367 7.72 5.05 -26.42
N GLY A 368 6.65 5.08 -27.24
CA GLY A 368 5.83 3.92 -27.59
C GLY A 368 4.97 3.39 -26.43
N LEU A 369 4.79 4.15 -25.34
CA LEU A 369 4.13 3.71 -24.13
C LEU A 369 2.62 3.54 -24.32
N TYR A 370 2.01 2.66 -23.52
CA TYR A 370 0.56 2.56 -23.50
C TYR A 370 -0.06 3.89 -23.06
N PRO A 371 -1.04 4.43 -23.81
CA PRO A 371 -1.62 5.73 -23.49
C PRO A 371 -2.43 5.65 -22.20
N THR A 372 -2.26 6.65 -21.34
CA THR A 372 -2.98 6.76 -20.06
C THR A 372 -3.81 8.03 -20.00
N VAL A 373 -4.82 8.02 -19.15
CA VAL A 373 -5.54 9.21 -18.72
C VAL A 373 -5.22 9.46 -17.25
N PHE A 374 -4.97 10.72 -16.91
CA PHE A 374 -4.81 11.18 -15.53
C PHE A 374 -5.63 12.45 -15.36
N LEU A 375 -6.47 12.46 -14.33
CA LEU A 375 -7.32 13.58 -13.96
C LEU A 375 -7.18 13.84 -12.47
N GLU A 376 -6.96 15.10 -12.13
CA GLU A 376 -6.88 15.55 -10.75
C GLU A 376 -8.25 15.87 -10.21
N ASP A 377 -8.46 15.44 -8.97
CA ASP A 377 -9.59 15.85 -8.17
C ASP A 377 -9.30 17.22 -7.54
N PRO A 378 -10.13 18.25 -7.77
CA PRO A 378 -9.93 19.59 -7.21
C PRO A 378 -9.93 19.61 -5.68
N VAL A 379 -10.65 18.69 -5.02
CA VAL A 379 -10.66 18.58 -3.56
C VAL A 379 -9.56 17.65 -3.03
N ARG A 380 -8.75 17.07 -3.92
CA ARG A 380 -7.60 16.19 -3.64
C ARG A 380 -7.94 14.98 -2.76
N VAL A 381 -9.15 14.45 -2.89
CA VAL A 381 -9.56 13.21 -2.20
C VAL A 381 -8.98 12.01 -2.95
N ALA A 382 -9.21 11.92 -4.26
CA ALA A 382 -8.66 10.83 -5.08
C ALA A 382 -8.46 11.26 -6.55
N ASN A 383 -7.22 11.22 -7.03
CA ASN A 383 -6.96 11.42 -8.47
C ASN A 383 -7.44 10.20 -9.26
N PHE A 384 -7.94 10.42 -10.47
CA PHE A 384 -8.37 9.36 -11.37
C PHE A 384 -7.29 9.09 -12.41
N ASP A 385 -6.81 7.86 -12.49
CA ASP A 385 -5.82 7.43 -13.46
C ASP A 385 -6.02 6.00 -13.94
N ARG A 386 -5.88 5.79 -15.25
CA ARG A 386 -5.88 4.46 -15.86
C ARG A 386 -5.26 4.43 -17.25
N TYR A 387 -4.96 3.23 -17.74
CA TYR A 387 -4.73 3.00 -19.16
C TYR A 387 -6.01 3.27 -19.96
N LEU A 388 -5.86 3.79 -21.19
CA LEU A 388 -6.99 3.90 -22.12
C LEU A 388 -7.40 2.53 -22.69
N MET A 389 -6.51 1.54 -22.62
CA MET A 389 -6.82 0.15 -22.92
C MET A 389 -7.52 -0.51 -21.73
N PRO A 390 -8.43 -1.48 -21.94
CA PRO A 390 -8.94 -2.30 -20.85
C PRO A 390 -7.81 -2.98 -20.08
N ILE A 391 -7.89 -2.99 -18.75
CA ILE A 391 -6.81 -3.52 -17.91
C ILE A 391 -6.51 -4.99 -18.22
N ASN A 392 -7.54 -5.77 -18.50
CA ASN A 392 -7.45 -7.18 -18.81
C ASN A 392 -7.13 -7.49 -20.28
N ASP A 393 -6.93 -6.44 -21.10
CA ASP A 393 -6.25 -6.54 -22.40
C ASP A 393 -4.74 -6.29 -22.29
N LEU A 394 -4.33 -5.48 -21.32
CA LEU A 394 -2.92 -5.16 -21.07
C LEU A 394 -2.18 -6.28 -20.32
N TYR A 395 -2.89 -6.95 -19.41
CA TYR A 395 -2.38 -8.02 -18.57
C TYR A 395 -2.97 -9.37 -18.99
N ASP A 396 -2.14 -10.42 -18.93
CA ASP A 396 -2.55 -11.80 -19.18
C ASP A 396 -3.45 -12.31 -18.04
N GLN A 397 -3.17 -11.89 -16.80
CA GLN A 397 -4.03 -12.12 -15.63
C GLN A 397 -4.12 -10.88 -14.74
N VAL A 398 -5.29 -10.63 -14.17
CA VAL A 398 -5.55 -9.55 -13.21
C VAL A 398 -6.10 -10.15 -11.93
N TYR A 399 -5.31 -10.12 -10.86
CA TYR A 399 -5.72 -10.51 -9.53
C TYR A 399 -6.27 -9.31 -8.77
N VAL A 400 -7.49 -9.45 -8.26
CA VAL A 400 -8.20 -8.42 -7.51
C VAL A 400 -8.26 -8.84 -6.05
N TYR A 401 -7.69 -8.03 -5.16
CA TYR A 401 -7.54 -8.36 -3.74
C TYR A 401 -8.06 -7.25 -2.82
#